data_AF-A0A668AQU6-F1
#
_entry.id   AF-A0A668AQU6-F1
#
_cell.length_a   1.000
_cell.length_b   1.000
_cell.length_c   1.000
_cell.angle_alpha   90.00
_cell.angle_beta   90.00
_cell.angle_gamma   90.00
#
_symmetry.space_group_name_H-M   'P 1'
#
loop_
_entity.id
_entity.type
_entity.pdbx_description
1 polymer ?
#
loop_
_entity_poly.entity_id
_entity_poly.type
_entity_poly.pdbx_seq_one_letter_code
_entity_poly.pdbx_strand_id
1 'polypeptide(L)'
;MRSLWLFLLPCLSLVHLAPAEKGLEFPHYDGKDRVLDINDKNYKKALKKHSMLCLLYHEPIPDSKELQKQHQMTELVLELAAQVMEEKDIGFGMVDSNKDAKVAKKLGLEEEGSVYVFKEDRVIEFDGLLSANTLVEFLLDLMEEPVEVIDNALELRAFDRMEEDIRLIGYFKSEDSEHYHAFKEAAEQFQPYIKFFATFEKSVAKELTLKMNEVDFYEPFMEEPVTIPGKPHSEEELVEFITEHRRPTLRKLRAEDMFETWEDDIEGIHIVAFAEEEDTDGYEFLEVLKEVARDNTHLPDLSIVWIDPDDFPLADSVWMEMDDEEDLPSAQELEDWIEDVLSGKVNTEDDDDDDDDDDDDDDDDDDDDDDDDDDDDDDDKDDDDDNDDDDDDDEDDDDDDE
;
A
#
# COMPACT_ATOMS: atom_id res chain seq x y z
N MET A 1 69.93 24.55 19.83
CA MET A 1 68.50 24.62 19.43
C MET A 1 68.04 23.24 18.96
N ARG A 2 67.85 22.28 19.88
CA ARG A 2 67.30 20.93 19.64
C ARG A 2 66.74 20.37 20.95
N SER A 3 65.81 21.10 21.58
CA SER A 3 65.20 20.66 22.85
C SER A 3 63.79 21.23 23.03
N LEU A 4 62.99 21.19 21.96
CA LEU A 4 61.57 21.57 22.02
C LEU A 4 60.64 20.58 21.31
N TRP A 5 61.13 19.38 20.98
CA TRP A 5 60.38 18.35 20.25
C TRP A 5 60.13 17.07 21.07
N LEU A 6 60.36 17.10 22.39
CA LEU A 6 60.16 15.94 23.27
C LEU A 6 59.06 16.12 24.33
N PHE A 7 58.31 17.23 24.28
CA PHE A 7 57.20 17.48 25.22
C PHE A 7 55.80 17.43 24.59
N LEU A 8 55.68 17.10 23.30
CA LEU A 8 54.37 16.95 22.64
C LEU A 8 53.88 15.51 22.53
N LEU A 9 54.71 14.52 22.86
CA LEU A 9 54.35 13.10 22.81
C LEU A 9 53.57 12.54 24.02
N PRO A 10 53.63 13.08 25.26
CA PRO A 10 52.82 12.53 26.36
C PRO A 10 51.41 13.15 26.46
N CYS A 11 51.06 14.15 25.65
CA CYS A 11 49.72 14.73 25.65
C CYS A 11 48.71 13.98 24.75
N LEU A 12 49.18 13.06 23.89
CA LEU A 12 48.32 12.22 23.05
C LEU A 12 47.85 10.93 23.75
N SER A 13 48.43 10.58 24.89
CA SER A 13 48.06 9.37 25.66
C SER A 13 46.95 9.59 26.71
N LEU A 14 46.34 10.79 26.73
CA LEU A 14 45.21 11.15 27.60
C LEU A 14 43.95 11.50 26.80
N VAL A 15 43.86 11.06 25.55
CA VAL A 15 42.57 10.97 24.87
C VAL A 15 41.87 9.77 25.48
N HIS A 16 40.93 10.00 26.38
CA HIS A 16 39.89 9.02 26.64
C HIS A 16 39.29 8.68 25.27
N LEU A 17 39.45 7.44 24.79
CA LEU A 17 38.52 6.92 23.80
C LEU A 17 37.17 6.97 24.49
N ALA A 18 36.39 8.01 24.21
CA ALA A 18 34.97 7.90 24.36
C ALA A 18 34.57 6.68 23.51
N PRO A 19 33.89 5.68 24.08
CA PRO A 19 33.22 4.71 23.21
C PRO A 19 32.37 5.54 22.25
N ALA A 20 32.47 5.28 20.95
CA ALA A 20 31.51 5.84 20.02
C ALA A 20 30.13 5.49 20.59
N GLU A 21 29.30 6.51 20.82
CA GLU A 21 27.89 6.28 21.12
C GLU A 21 27.39 5.37 20.00
N LYS A 22 26.80 4.23 20.36
CA LYS A 22 26.11 3.37 19.40
C LYS A 22 25.18 4.30 18.62
N GLY A 23 25.36 4.36 17.30
CA GLY A 23 24.48 5.14 16.43
C GLY A 23 23.05 4.62 16.50
N LEU A 24 22.15 5.18 15.69
CA LEU A 24 20.85 4.55 15.48
C LEU A 24 21.07 3.10 15.03
N GLU A 25 20.80 2.14 15.92
CA GLU A 25 20.61 0.74 15.54
C GLU A 25 19.15 0.64 15.10
N PHE A 26 18.92 0.43 13.80
CA PHE A 26 17.59 0.16 13.28
C PHE A 26 17.03 -1.08 14.01
N PRO A 27 15.76 -1.05 14.47
CA PRO A 27 15.13 -2.22 15.04
C PRO A 27 15.17 -3.37 14.03
N HIS A 28 15.69 -4.52 14.46
CA HIS A 28 15.59 -5.76 13.69
C HIS A 28 14.44 -6.58 14.27
N TYR A 29 13.82 -7.44 13.47
CA TYR A 29 12.84 -8.39 13.97
C TYR A 29 13.44 -9.18 15.15
N ASP A 30 12.76 -9.14 16.29
CA ASP A 30 13.27 -9.69 17.55
C ASP A 30 12.92 -11.17 17.77
N GLY A 31 12.22 -11.79 16.80
CA GLY A 31 11.86 -13.20 16.82
C GLY A 31 10.72 -13.55 17.77
N LYS A 32 9.97 -12.56 18.29
CA LYS A 32 8.79 -12.83 19.12
C LYS A 32 7.51 -12.80 18.29
N ASP A 33 6.69 -13.83 18.46
CA ASP A 33 5.37 -13.94 17.86
C ASP A 33 4.38 -12.96 18.51
N ARG A 34 3.84 -12.06 17.71
CA ARG A 34 2.82 -11.06 18.10
C ARG A 34 1.53 -11.23 17.30
N VAL A 35 1.60 -11.82 16.12
CA VAL A 35 0.46 -12.05 15.23
C VAL A 35 -0.36 -13.23 15.75
N LEU A 36 -1.67 -13.02 15.89
CA LEU A 36 -2.60 -14.02 16.43
C LEU A 36 -3.24 -14.86 15.32
N ASP A 37 -3.27 -16.19 15.46
CA ASP A 37 -4.19 -17.07 14.71
C ASP A 37 -5.64 -16.83 15.21
N ILE A 38 -6.43 -16.06 14.46
CA ILE A 38 -7.78 -15.65 14.83
C ILE A 38 -8.80 -16.70 14.39
N ASN A 39 -9.55 -17.19 15.38
CA ASN A 39 -10.54 -18.24 15.20
C ASN A 39 -11.79 -18.02 16.06
N ASP A 40 -12.77 -18.93 15.94
CA ASP A 40 -14.07 -18.86 16.62
C ASP A 40 -13.95 -18.74 18.16
N LYS A 41 -12.81 -19.14 18.75
CA LYS A 41 -12.58 -19.11 20.20
C LYS A 41 -12.05 -17.76 20.70
N ASN A 42 -11.27 -17.02 19.90
CA ASN A 42 -10.53 -15.84 20.36
C ASN A 42 -10.94 -14.52 19.69
N TYR A 43 -11.60 -14.51 18.53
CA TYR A 43 -11.83 -13.28 17.75
C TYR A 43 -12.54 -12.17 18.55
N LYS A 44 -13.56 -12.52 19.35
CA LYS A 44 -14.27 -11.54 20.21
C LYS A 44 -13.39 -10.94 21.30
N LYS A 45 -12.38 -11.69 21.76
CA LYS A 45 -11.43 -11.21 22.76
C LYS A 45 -10.41 -10.30 22.10
N ALA A 46 -9.94 -10.64 20.89
CA ALA A 46 -9.02 -9.81 20.12
C ALA A 46 -9.63 -8.43 19.82
N LEU A 47 -10.86 -8.39 19.28
CA LEU A 47 -11.59 -7.15 18.99
C LEU A 47 -11.81 -6.23 20.20
N LYS A 48 -11.87 -6.80 21.42
CA LYS A 48 -12.09 -6.02 22.65
C LYS A 48 -10.82 -5.62 23.37
N LYS A 49 -9.69 -6.25 23.03
CA LYS A 49 -8.44 -6.08 23.76
C LYS A 49 -7.70 -4.83 23.30
N HIS A 50 -7.89 -4.45 22.04
CA HIS A 50 -7.15 -3.38 21.35
C HIS A 50 -8.12 -2.33 20.83
N SER A 51 -7.70 -1.06 20.79
CA SER A 51 -8.47 0.00 20.13
C SER A 51 -8.55 -0.20 18.61
N MET A 52 -7.52 -0.81 18.02
CA MET A 52 -7.54 -1.26 16.63
C MET A 52 -7.06 -2.70 16.50
N LEU A 53 -7.62 -3.45 15.55
CA LEU A 53 -7.20 -4.81 15.23
C LEU A 53 -6.97 -4.92 13.73
N CYS A 54 -5.74 -5.19 13.32
CA CYS A 54 -5.34 -5.43 11.94
C CYS A 54 -5.34 -6.94 11.66
N LEU A 55 -6.14 -7.39 10.71
CA LEU A 55 -6.31 -8.80 10.35
C LEU A 55 -5.99 -9.03 8.88
N LEU A 56 -5.01 -9.86 8.59
CA LEU A 56 -4.84 -10.40 7.24
C LEU A 56 -5.81 -11.58 7.03
N TYR A 57 -6.65 -11.46 6.02
CA TYR A 57 -7.49 -12.56 5.57
C TYR A 57 -6.73 -13.34 4.48
N HIS A 58 -6.46 -14.62 4.70
CA HIS A 58 -5.54 -15.37 3.83
C HIS A 58 -6.11 -16.70 3.37
N GLU A 59 -5.63 -17.14 2.21
CA GLU A 59 -5.87 -18.49 1.69
C GLU A 59 -5.32 -19.57 2.62
N PRO A 60 -5.84 -20.81 2.57
CA PRO A 60 -5.31 -21.92 3.34
C PRO A 60 -3.84 -22.16 3.04
N ILE A 61 -3.05 -22.50 4.07
CA ILE A 61 -1.62 -22.75 3.90
C ILE A 61 -1.42 -23.89 2.87
N PRO A 62 -0.72 -23.61 1.75
CA PRO A 62 -0.57 -24.58 0.67
C PRO A 62 0.42 -25.70 1.02
N ASP A 63 0.32 -26.85 0.34
CA ASP A 63 1.23 -27.99 0.56
C ASP A 63 2.63 -27.76 -0.06
N SER A 64 2.75 -26.87 -1.05
CA SER A 64 4.03 -26.53 -1.70
C SER A 64 4.94 -25.76 -0.76
N LYS A 65 6.23 -26.15 -0.72
CA LYS A 65 7.25 -25.48 0.10
C LYS A 65 7.50 -24.05 -0.32
N GLU A 66 7.41 -23.76 -1.61
CA GLU A 66 7.61 -22.42 -2.18
C GLU A 66 6.50 -21.49 -1.71
N LEU A 67 5.25 -21.91 -1.84
CA LEU A 67 4.09 -21.12 -1.41
C LEU A 67 4.00 -20.99 0.13
N GLN A 68 4.44 -22.00 0.88
CA GLN A 68 4.60 -21.88 2.35
C GLN A 68 5.61 -20.81 2.73
N LYS A 69 6.70 -20.65 1.97
CA LYS A 69 7.67 -19.57 2.22
C LYS A 69 7.06 -18.21 1.95
N GLN A 70 6.26 -18.06 0.90
CA GLN A 70 5.54 -16.81 0.64
C GLN A 70 4.61 -16.46 1.80
N HIS A 71 3.82 -17.42 2.27
CA HIS A 71 2.97 -17.25 3.45
C HIS A 71 3.77 -16.82 4.70
N GLN A 72 4.93 -17.45 4.94
CA GLN A 72 5.84 -17.06 6.04
C GLN A 72 6.43 -15.66 5.87
N MET A 73 6.73 -15.25 4.64
CA MET A 73 7.19 -13.88 4.37
C MET A 73 6.09 -12.86 4.67
N THR A 74 4.85 -13.16 4.30
CA THR A 74 3.69 -12.33 4.60
C THR A 74 3.43 -12.24 6.11
N GLU A 75 3.48 -13.36 6.83
CA GLU A 75 3.40 -13.38 8.29
C GLU A 75 4.52 -12.54 8.92
N LEU A 76 5.75 -12.61 8.40
CA LEU A 76 6.88 -11.83 8.88
C LEU A 76 6.68 -10.31 8.67
N VAL A 77 6.03 -9.89 7.59
CA VAL A 77 5.66 -8.48 7.38
C VAL A 77 4.74 -8.00 8.51
N LEU A 78 3.71 -8.77 8.85
CA LEU A 78 2.80 -8.46 9.95
C LEU A 78 3.52 -8.47 11.31
N GLU A 79 4.42 -9.43 11.54
CA GLU A 79 5.21 -9.49 12.77
C GLU A 79 6.12 -8.27 12.95
N LEU A 80 6.74 -7.80 11.87
CA LEU A 80 7.55 -6.59 11.90
C LEU A 80 6.69 -5.35 12.18
N ALA A 81 5.56 -5.21 11.51
CA ALA A 81 4.60 -4.13 11.79
C ALA A 81 4.11 -4.17 13.25
N ALA A 82 3.77 -5.37 13.75
CA ALA A 82 3.35 -5.58 15.13
C ALA A 82 4.44 -5.24 16.15
N GLN A 83 5.72 -5.49 15.82
CA GLN A 83 6.85 -5.10 16.65
C GLN A 83 7.00 -3.58 16.71
N VAL A 84 6.92 -2.89 15.57
CA VAL A 84 7.01 -1.43 15.51
C VAL A 84 5.85 -0.77 16.26
N MET A 85 4.66 -1.35 16.16
CA MET A 85 3.43 -0.85 16.77
C MET A 85 3.17 -1.41 18.18
N GLU A 86 4.12 -2.10 18.81
CA GLU A 86 3.92 -2.76 20.12
C GLU A 86 3.56 -1.79 21.25
N GLU A 87 4.05 -0.55 21.19
CA GLU A 87 3.71 0.51 22.15
C GLU A 87 2.37 1.20 21.84
N LYS A 88 1.77 0.90 20.68
CA LYS A 88 0.44 1.37 20.27
C LYS A 88 -0.59 0.30 20.63
N ASP A 89 -1.83 0.72 20.88
CA ASP A 89 -2.91 -0.22 21.23
C ASP A 89 -3.53 -0.89 19.99
N ILE A 90 -2.68 -1.54 19.20
CA ILE A 90 -3.05 -2.24 17.95
C ILE A 90 -2.74 -3.73 18.08
N GLY A 91 -3.73 -4.57 17.81
CA GLY A 91 -3.55 -6.01 17.68
C GLY A 91 -3.29 -6.39 16.23
N PHE A 92 -2.51 -7.45 16.01
CA PHE A 92 -2.31 -8.04 14.69
C PHE A 92 -2.77 -9.50 14.70
N GLY A 93 -3.32 -9.97 13.60
CA GLY A 93 -3.77 -11.35 13.47
C GLY A 93 -3.97 -11.79 12.03
N MET A 94 -4.21 -13.08 11.88
CA MET A 94 -4.46 -13.75 10.61
C MET A 94 -5.74 -14.57 10.73
N VAL A 95 -6.55 -14.59 9.67
CA VAL A 95 -7.78 -15.36 9.57
C VAL A 95 -7.71 -16.23 8.32
N ASP A 96 -7.75 -17.55 8.50
CA ASP A 96 -7.76 -18.51 7.40
C ASP A 96 -9.15 -18.60 6.76
N SER A 97 -9.22 -18.46 5.44
CA SER A 97 -10.47 -18.43 4.68
C SER A 97 -11.28 -19.71 4.71
N ASN A 98 -10.66 -20.86 4.95
CA ASN A 98 -11.31 -22.15 4.98
C ASN A 98 -11.53 -22.65 6.41
N LYS A 99 -10.46 -22.72 7.20
CA LYS A 99 -10.49 -23.18 8.60
C LYS A 99 -11.35 -22.27 9.47
N ASP A 100 -11.30 -20.96 9.22
CA ASP A 100 -11.96 -19.93 10.02
C ASP A 100 -13.04 -19.15 9.23
N ALA A 101 -13.57 -19.74 8.16
CA ALA A 101 -14.63 -19.19 7.29
C ALA A 101 -15.85 -18.61 8.05
N LYS A 102 -16.23 -19.20 9.19
CA LYS A 102 -17.33 -18.71 10.03
C LYS A 102 -17.00 -17.40 10.73
N VAL A 103 -15.74 -17.18 11.05
CA VAL A 103 -15.23 -15.93 11.64
C VAL A 103 -15.15 -14.88 10.55
N ALA A 104 -14.51 -15.20 9.42
CA ALA A 104 -14.43 -14.31 8.25
C ALA A 104 -15.81 -13.75 7.87
N LYS A 105 -16.81 -14.63 7.70
CA LYS A 105 -18.19 -14.22 7.42
C LYS A 105 -18.85 -13.35 8.50
N LYS A 106 -18.49 -13.50 9.78
CA LYS A 106 -19.04 -12.66 10.86
C LYS A 106 -18.36 -11.30 10.93
N LEU A 107 -17.11 -11.23 10.49
CA LEU A 107 -16.29 -10.03 10.47
C LEU A 107 -16.44 -9.24 9.17
N GLY A 108 -17.02 -9.85 8.13
CA GLY A 108 -17.18 -9.22 6.82
C GLY A 108 -15.88 -9.20 6.02
N LEU A 109 -15.02 -10.22 6.19
CA LEU A 109 -13.83 -10.39 5.36
C LEU A 109 -14.26 -11.09 4.07
N GLU A 110 -14.06 -10.42 2.93
CA GLU A 110 -14.58 -10.89 1.64
C GLU A 110 -13.45 -11.28 0.68
N GLU A 111 -12.33 -10.56 0.70
CA GLU A 111 -11.24 -10.69 -0.25
C GLU A 111 -9.98 -11.35 0.34
N GLU A 112 -9.66 -12.55 -0.17
CA GLU A 112 -8.47 -13.29 0.25
C GLU A 112 -7.20 -12.56 -0.20
N GLY A 113 -6.26 -12.35 0.73
CA GLY A 113 -5.05 -11.55 0.50
C GLY A 113 -5.13 -10.17 1.14
N SER A 114 -6.34 -9.65 1.36
CA SER A 114 -6.55 -8.29 1.87
C SER A 114 -6.37 -8.19 3.39
N VAL A 115 -5.94 -7.01 3.82
CA VAL A 115 -5.79 -6.66 5.25
C VAL A 115 -6.97 -5.81 5.68
N TYR A 116 -7.63 -6.21 6.77
CA TYR A 116 -8.77 -5.49 7.34
C TYR A 116 -8.41 -4.90 8.69
N VAL A 117 -8.60 -3.59 8.85
CA VAL A 117 -8.40 -2.87 10.09
C VAL A 117 -9.74 -2.54 10.74
N PHE A 118 -9.95 -3.11 11.93
CA PHE A 118 -11.10 -2.83 12.77
C PHE A 118 -10.74 -1.67 13.69
N LYS A 119 -11.45 -0.54 13.56
CA LYS A 119 -11.33 0.64 14.43
C LYS A 119 -12.72 1.01 14.92
N GLU A 120 -12.94 0.89 16.23
CA GLU A 120 -14.26 1.10 16.85
C GLU A 120 -15.34 0.20 16.22
N ASP A 121 -16.35 0.77 15.57
CA ASP A 121 -17.42 0.05 14.86
C ASP A 121 -17.20 0.01 13.33
N ARG A 122 -16.05 0.51 12.84
CA ARG A 122 -15.68 0.54 11.42
C ARG A 122 -14.74 -0.60 11.04
N VAL A 123 -14.85 -1.02 9.79
CA VAL A 123 -13.93 -1.94 9.13
C VAL A 123 -13.36 -1.20 7.93
N ILE A 124 -12.05 -1.04 7.89
CA ILE A 124 -11.32 -0.40 6.80
C ILE A 124 -10.53 -1.50 6.10
N GLU A 125 -10.73 -1.64 4.80
CA GLU A 125 -9.92 -2.50 3.95
C GLU A 125 -8.66 -1.75 3.54
N PHE A 126 -7.50 -2.37 3.72
CA PHE A 126 -6.22 -1.86 3.27
C PHE A 126 -5.90 -2.52 1.94
N ASP A 127 -6.00 -1.73 0.88
CA ASP A 127 -5.83 -2.17 -0.50
C ASP A 127 -4.54 -1.60 -1.13
N GLY A 128 -3.46 -1.72 -0.36
CA GLY A 128 -2.14 -1.22 -0.70
C GLY A 128 -1.08 -2.31 -0.67
N LEU A 129 0.15 -1.93 -0.99
CA LEU A 129 1.33 -2.78 -0.94
C LEU A 129 1.51 -3.37 0.46
N LEU A 130 1.48 -4.70 0.54
CA LEU A 130 1.69 -5.42 1.80
C LEU A 130 3.17 -5.41 2.21
N SER A 131 3.61 -4.28 2.75
CA SER A 131 4.93 -4.05 3.32
C SER A 131 4.81 -3.54 4.76
N ALA A 132 5.82 -3.79 5.59
CA ALA A 132 5.77 -3.37 6.99
C ALA A 132 5.79 -1.84 7.12
N ASN A 133 6.49 -1.13 6.23
CA ASN A 133 6.56 0.33 6.26
C ASN A 133 5.21 0.94 5.89
N THR A 134 4.68 0.56 4.72
CA THR A 134 3.39 1.05 4.23
C THR A 134 2.26 0.76 5.22
N LEU A 135 2.20 -0.47 5.76
CA LEU A 135 1.18 -0.84 6.73
C LEU A 135 1.32 -0.06 8.06
N VAL A 136 2.55 0.20 8.52
CA VAL A 136 2.79 1.02 9.72
C VAL A 136 2.36 2.47 9.49
N GLU A 137 2.71 3.07 8.36
CA GLU A 137 2.32 4.43 7.98
C GLU A 137 0.80 4.55 7.91
N PHE A 138 0.15 3.66 7.15
CA PHE A 138 -1.31 3.57 7.08
C PHE A 138 -1.97 3.47 8.46
N LEU A 139 -1.46 2.60 9.34
CA LEU A 139 -2.00 2.43 10.68
C LEU A 139 -1.78 3.66 11.55
N LEU A 140 -0.65 4.38 11.40
CA LEU A 140 -0.38 5.62 12.12
C LEU A 140 -1.34 6.73 11.67
N ASP A 141 -1.55 6.88 10.37
CA ASP A 141 -2.52 7.83 9.81
C ASP A 141 -3.94 7.51 10.30
N LEU A 142 -4.30 6.23 10.31
CA LEU A 142 -5.59 5.79 10.84
C LEU A 142 -5.70 5.99 12.37
N MET A 143 -4.61 6.16 13.13
CA MET A 143 -4.69 6.56 14.54
C MET A 143 -5.02 8.03 14.74
N GLU A 144 -4.81 8.87 13.72
CA GLU A 144 -5.04 10.30 13.82
C GLU A 144 -6.54 10.64 13.83
N GLU A 145 -6.84 11.88 14.23
CA GLU A 145 -8.22 12.38 14.19
C GLU A 145 -8.70 12.46 12.74
N PRO A 146 -9.96 12.10 12.45
CA PRO A 146 -10.51 12.14 11.09
C PRO A 146 -10.57 13.54 10.50
N VAL A 147 -10.52 14.59 11.32
CA VAL A 147 -10.55 15.97 10.86
C VAL A 147 -9.45 16.77 11.55
N GLU A 148 -8.54 17.33 10.75
CA GLU A 148 -7.50 18.24 11.21
C GLU A 148 -8.02 19.68 11.30
N VAL A 149 -7.66 20.41 12.36
CA VAL A 149 -8.11 21.80 12.56
C VAL A 149 -7.03 22.78 12.12
N ILE A 150 -7.39 23.70 11.23
CA ILE A 150 -6.56 24.80 10.75
C ILE A 150 -6.96 26.09 11.47
N ASP A 151 -6.08 26.55 12.36
CA ASP A 151 -6.29 27.74 13.20
C ASP A 151 -5.46 28.94 12.73
N ASN A 152 -4.46 28.74 11.88
CA ASN A 152 -3.56 29.80 11.48
C ASN A 152 -3.01 29.69 10.04
N ALA A 153 -2.38 30.77 9.58
CA ALA A 153 -1.87 30.88 8.22
C ALA A 153 -0.66 29.97 7.92
N LEU A 154 0.03 29.42 8.93
CA LEU A 154 1.11 28.46 8.70
C LEU A 154 0.55 27.08 8.37
N GLU A 155 -0.47 26.65 9.12
CA GLU A 155 -1.23 25.42 8.85
C GLU A 155 -1.97 25.52 7.50
N LEU A 156 -2.57 26.67 7.19
CA LEU A 156 -3.19 26.88 5.88
C LEU A 156 -2.19 26.68 4.72
N ARG A 157 -0.95 27.16 4.87
CA ARG A 157 0.10 26.89 3.86
C ARG A 157 0.53 25.43 3.82
N ALA A 158 0.35 24.67 4.90
CA ALA A 158 0.63 23.24 4.87
C ALA A 158 -0.45 22.53 4.08
N PHE A 159 -1.72 22.86 4.35
CA PHE A 159 -2.87 22.43 3.54
C PHE A 159 -2.67 22.72 2.05
N ASP A 160 -2.26 23.93 1.67
CA ASP A 160 -2.06 24.30 0.26
C ASP A 160 -1.00 23.44 -0.47
N ARG A 161 -0.04 22.85 0.26
CA ARG A 161 1.04 22.02 -0.31
C ARG A 161 0.64 20.57 -0.59
N MET A 162 -0.51 20.11 -0.10
CA MET A 162 -0.95 18.71 -0.23
C MET A 162 -1.63 18.45 -1.58
N GLU A 163 -1.05 18.93 -2.68
CA GLU A 163 -1.75 19.00 -3.97
C GLU A 163 -2.03 17.63 -4.59
N GLU A 164 -1.32 16.60 -4.16
CA GLU A 164 -1.53 15.22 -4.62
C GLU A 164 -2.76 14.57 -3.98
N ASP A 165 -3.24 15.10 -2.85
CA ASP A 165 -4.30 14.51 -2.03
C ASP A 165 -5.69 15.04 -2.39
N ILE A 166 -6.68 14.16 -2.40
CA ILE A 166 -8.08 14.59 -2.27
C ILE A 166 -8.23 15.17 -0.86
N ARG A 167 -8.66 16.42 -0.78
CA ARG A 167 -8.80 17.13 0.50
C ARG A 167 -10.07 17.95 0.56
N LEU A 168 -10.71 17.95 1.73
CA LEU A 168 -11.89 18.76 2.01
C LEU A 168 -11.60 19.76 3.11
N ILE A 169 -12.18 20.96 3.02
CA ILE A 169 -12.09 21.95 4.10
C ILE A 169 -13.42 22.63 4.37
N GLY A 170 -13.87 22.56 5.63
CA GLY A 170 -15.11 23.16 6.08
C GLY A 170 -14.90 24.33 7.06
N TYR A 171 -15.69 25.40 6.91
CA TYR A 171 -15.73 26.48 7.90
C TYR A 171 -16.95 26.37 8.81
N PHE A 172 -16.72 26.06 10.08
CA PHE A 172 -17.78 25.85 11.06
C PHE A 172 -17.72 26.85 12.21
N LYS A 173 -18.76 26.85 13.04
CA LYS A 173 -18.86 27.78 14.16
C LYS A 173 -17.92 27.40 15.32
N SER A 174 -17.80 26.11 15.58
CA SER A 174 -17.04 25.51 16.69
C SER A 174 -17.10 23.98 16.56
N GLU A 175 -16.26 23.29 17.33
CA GLU A 175 -16.28 21.83 17.49
C GLU A 175 -17.64 21.30 17.98
N ASP A 176 -18.39 22.06 18.79
CA ASP A 176 -19.72 21.65 19.28
C ASP A 176 -20.87 21.85 18.27
N SER A 177 -20.56 22.22 17.02
CA SER A 177 -21.60 22.51 16.03
C SER A 177 -22.10 21.24 15.35
N GLU A 178 -23.43 21.12 15.21
CA GLU A 178 -24.09 19.98 14.56
C GLU A 178 -23.53 19.70 13.16
N HIS A 179 -23.21 20.75 12.40
CA HIS A 179 -22.65 20.62 11.05
C HIS A 179 -21.19 20.14 11.04
N TYR A 180 -20.40 20.49 12.06
CA TYR A 180 -19.05 19.95 12.21
C TYR A 180 -19.10 18.48 12.63
N HIS A 181 -20.04 18.08 13.47
CA HIS A 181 -20.23 16.66 13.82
C HIS A 181 -20.59 15.82 12.59
N ALA A 182 -21.54 16.27 11.76
CA ALA A 182 -21.86 15.59 10.50
C ALA A 182 -20.66 15.52 9.54
N PHE A 183 -19.84 16.58 9.48
CA PHE A 183 -18.61 16.58 8.69
C PHE A 183 -17.55 15.62 9.23
N LYS A 184 -17.43 15.51 10.56
CA LYS A 184 -16.53 14.56 11.23
C LYS A 184 -16.98 13.10 11.02
N GLU A 185 -18.29 12.83 11.12
CA GLU A 185 -18.87 11.52 10.84
C GLU A 185 -18.62 11.10 9.38
N ALA A 186 -18.75 12.03 8.42
CA ALA A 186 -18.41 11.76 7.03
C ALA A 186 -16.92 11.47 6.84
N ALA A 187 -16.03 12.25 7.50
CA ALA A 187 -14.59 12.04 7.45
C ALA A 187 -14.16 10.65 7.93
N GLU A 188 -14.86 10.11 8.94
CA GLU A 188 -14.62 8.75 9.41
C GLU A 188 -14.89 7.67 8.35
N GLN A 189 -15.70 7.94 7.32
CA GLN A 189 -15.94 6.97 6.25
C GLN A 189 -14.77 6.87 5.25
N PHE A 190 -13.90 7.88 5.20
CA PHE A 190 -12.83 7.97 4.20
C PHE A 190 -11.42 7.98 4.78
N GLN A 191 -11.28 7.80 6.10
CA GLN A 191 -9.94 7.67 6.71
C GLN A 191 -9.22 6.41 6.23
N PRO A 192 -7.91 6.45 6.02
CA PRO A 192 -7.02 7.64 6.02
C PRO A 192 -6.81 8.26 4.63
N TYR A 193 -7.48 7.74 3.60
CA TYR A 193 -7.25 8.04 2.19
C TYR A 193 -7.64 9.48 1.77
N ILE A 194 -8.76 10.00 2.29
CA ILE A 194 -9.19 11.38 1.99
C ILE A 194 -8.99 12.25 3.22
N LYS A 195 -8.29 13.37 3.03
CA LYS A 195 -7.89 14.25 4.14
C LYS A 195 -8.97 15.31 4.39
N PHE A 196 -9.51 15.36 5.62
CA PHE A 196 -10.52 16.33 6.00
C PHE A 196 -9.95 17.38 6.93
N PHE A 197 -10.24 18.64 6.62
CA PHE A 197 -9.82 19.80 7.38
C PHE A 197 -11.03 20.62 7.83
N ALA A 198 -10.90 21.27 8.97
CA ALA A 198 -11.88 22.24 9.44
C ALA A 198 -11.20 23.49 9.95
N THR A 199 -11.89 24.62 9.84
CA THR A 199 -11.50 25.83 10.56
C THR A 199 -12.68 26.40 11.31
N PHE A 200 -12.39 26.99 12.48
CA PHE A 200 -13.34 27.81 13.24
C PHE A 200 -12.95 29.29 13.20
N GLU A 201 -11.82 29.60 12.55
CA GLU A 201 -11.22 30.91 12.53
C GLU A 201 -11.67 31.72 11.33
N LYS A 202 -12.32 32.85 11.61
CA LYS A 202 -12.84 33.74 10.55
C LYS A 202 -11.74 34.30 9.64
N SER A 203 -10.50 34.40 10.12
CA SER A 203 -9.36 34.82 9.29
C SER A 203 -9.00 33.78 8.24
N VAL A 204 -8.92 32.50 8.63
CA VAL A 204 -8.60 31.38 7.73
C VAL A 204 -9.71 31.21 6.70
N ALA A 205 -10.97 31.17 7.15
CA ALA A 205 -12.13 31.08 6.24
C ALA A 205 -12.21 32.23 5.23
N LYS A 206 -11.73 33.43 5.59
CA LYS A 206 -11.71 34.56 4.65
C LYS A 206 -10.64 34.40 3.57
N GLU A 207 -9.51 33.77 3.90
CA GLU A 207 -8.42 33.50 2.95
C GLU A 207 -8.84 32.44 1.94
N LEU A 208 -9.50 31.37 2.42
CA LEU A 208 -10.14 30.33 1.61
C LEU A 208 -11.44 30.77 0.90
N THR A 209 -11.93 31.97 1.18
CA THR A 209 -13.23 32.50 0.70
C THR A 209 -14.49 31.73 1.14
N LEU A 210 -14.36 30.79 2.07
CA LEU A 210 -15.44 30.02 2.68
C LEU A 210 -16.42 30.87 3.49
N LYS A 211 -17.71 30.53 3.37
CA LYS A 211 -18.77 31.02 4.25
C LYS A 211 -19.09 30.02 5.35
N MET A 212 -19.80 30.44 6.39
CA MET A 212 -20.21 29.55 7.48
C MET A 212 -20.99 28.34 6.94
N ASN A 213 -20.62 27.15 7.42
CA ASN A 213 -21.09 25.82 7.04
C ASN A 213 -20.89 25.47 5.55
N GLU A 214 -19.99 26.17 4.86
CA GLU A 214 -19.57 25.83 3.50
C GLU A 214 -18.40 24.85 3.60
N VAL A 215 -18.38 23.88 2.68
CA VAL A 215 -17.33 22.88 2.54
C VAL A 215 -16.85 22.93 1.10
N ASP A 216 -15.54 23.06 0.94
CA ASP A 216 -14.86 23.02 -0.36
C ASP A 216 -14.16 21.67 -0.50
N PHE A 217 -14.31 21.05 -1.68
CA PHE A 217 -13.63 19.82 -2.10
C PHE A 217 -12.53 20.20 -3.09
N TYR A 218 -11.31 19.74 -2.84
CA TYR A 218 -10.18 19.91 -3.73
C TYR A 218 -9.84 18.56 -4.34
N GLU A 219 -10.04 18.46 -5.64
CA GLU A 219 -9.48 17.38 -6.44
C GLU A 219 -7.95 17.54 -6.55
N PRO A 220 -7.18 16.43 -6.54
CA PRO A 220 -5.74 16.44 -6.75
C PRO A 220 -5.34 17.28 -7.96
N PHE A 221 -4.26 18.04 -7.79
CA PHE A 221 -3.62 18.88 -8.80
C PHE A 221 -4.47 20.04 -9.36
N MET A 222 -5.70 20.23 -8.86
CA MET A 222 -6.57 21.35 -9.21
C MET A 222 -6.33 22.58 -8.32
N GLU A 223 -6.24 23.75 -8.94
CA GLU A 223 -6.00 25.01 -8.21
C GLU A 223 -7.26 25.53 -7.50
N GLU A 224 -8.43 25.39 -8.14
CA GLU A 224 -9.70 25.86 -7.61
C GLU A 224 -10.52 24.70 -7.03
N PRO A 225 -11.12 24.88 -5.83
CA PRO A 225 -11.99 23.86 -5.27
C PRO A 225 -13.38 23.88 -5.90
N VAL A 226 -14.08 22.76 -5.73
CA VAL A 226 -15.53 22.66 -5.93
C VAL A 226 -16.23 22.84 -4.58
N THR A 227 -16.97 23.94 -4.41
CA THR A 227 -17.84 24.12 -3.24
C THR A 227 -19.02 23.15 -3.32
N ILE A 228 -19.18 22.31 -2.29
CA ILE A 228 -20.28 21.34 -2.23
C ILE A 228 -21.64 22.07 -2.22
N PRO A 229 -22.57 21.74 -3.13
CA PRO A 229 -23.85 22.43 -3.22
C PRO A 229 -24.79 22.08 -2.04
N GLY A 230 -25.70 22.99 -1.69
CA GLY A 230 -26.84 22.66 -0.83
C GLY A 230 -26.67 22.87 0.68
N LYS A 231 -25.65 23.61 1.14
CA LYS A 231 -25.38 23.81 2.58
C LYS A 231 -26.58 24.26 3.45
N PRO A 232 -26.63 23.88 4.75
CA PRO A 232 -25.68 23.01 5.45
C PRO A 232 -25.86 21.52 5.09
N HIS A 233 -24.77 20.76 5.11
CA HIS A 233 -24.74 19.36 4.70
C HIS A 233 -24.98 18.39 5.85
N SER A 234 -25.59 17.25 5.55
CA SER A 234 -25.62 16.04 6.37
C SER A 234 -24.41 15.13 6.06
N GLU A 235 -24.17 14.12 6.90
CA GLU A 235 -23.16 13.08 6.65
C GLU A 235 -23.41 12.40 5.29
N GLU A 236 -24.65 11.96 5.05
CA GLU A 236 -25.05 11.25 3.83
C GLU A 236 -24.78 12.07 2.56
N GLU A 237 -25.10 13.37 2.57
CA GLU A 237 -24.85 14.27 1.43
C GLU A 237 -23.36 14.49 1.16
N LEU A 238 -22.53 14.53 2.21
CA LEU A 238 -21.08 14.65 2.05
C LEU A 238 -20.49 13.36 1.48
N VAL A 239 -20.90 12.21 2.03
CA VAL A 239 -20.45 10.89 1.56
C VAL A 239 -20.84 10.69 0.10
N GLU A 240 -22.10 10.97 -0.27
CA GLU A 240 -22.58 10.85 -1.65
C GLU A 240 -21.77 11.72 -2.61
N PHE A 241 -21.53 12.99 -2.26
CA PHE A 241 -20.74 13.90 -3.09
C PHE A 241 -19.30 13.40 -3.28
N ILE A 242 -18.64 12.98 -2.20
CA ILE A 242 -17.24 12.53 -2.26
C ILE A 242 -17.12 11.23 -3.04
N THR A 243 -18.06 10.30 -2.87
CA THR A 243 -18.09 9.06 -3.67
C THR A 243 -18.30 9.34 -5.15
N GLU A 244 -19.15 10.33 -5.51
CA GLU A 244 -19.36 10.72 -6.92
C GLU A 244 -18.11 11.36 -7.55
N HIS A 245 -17.29 12.05 -6.76
CA HIS A 245 -16.08 12.75 -7.21
C HIS A 245 -14.80 12.03 -6.79
N ARG A 246 -14.87 10.74 -6.46
CA ARG A 246 -13.75 9.99 -5.89
C ARG A 246 -12.62 9.76 -6.88
N ARG A 247 -12.93 9.68 -8.18
CA ARG A 247 -11.95 9.43 -9.25
C ARG A 247 -11.43 10.78 -9.79
N PRO A 248 -10.17 11.16 -9.50
CA PRO A 248 -9.58 12.38 -10.04
C PRO A 248 -9.19 12.22 -11.52
N THR A 249 -9.06 13.36 -12.19
CA THR A 249 -8.57 13.44 -13.57
C THR A 249 -7.10 13.05 -13.66
N LEU A 250 -6.29 13.46 -12.68
CA LEU A 250 -4.90 13.04 -12.49
C LEU A 250 -4.76 12.52 -11.06
N ARG A 251 -4.33 11.27 -10.92
CA ARG A 251 -4.16 10.60 -9.63
C ARG A 251 -2.78 9.97 -9.56
N LYS A 252 -2.09 10.16 -8.43
CA LYS A 252 -0.80 9.53 -8.17
C LYS A 252 -1.05 8.11 -7.66
N LEU A 253 -0.36 7.13 -8.22
CA LEU A 253 -0.33 5.77 -7.68
C LEU A 253 0.51 5.76 -6.40
N ARG A 254 -0.05 5.34 -5.27
CA ARG A 254 0.66 5.33 -3.99
C ARG A 254 0.69 3.94 -3.40
N ALA A 255 1.72 3.63 -2.62
CA ALA A 255 1.84 2.31 -2.02
C ALA A 255 0.66 1.96 -1.10
N GLU A 256 -0.06 2.92 -0.52
CA GLU A 256 -1.15 2.69 0.44
C GLU A 256 -2.51 2.32 -0.19
N ASP A 257 -2.71 2.63 -1.48
CA ASP A 257 -3.97 2.44 -2.23
C ASP A 257 -3.73 1.97 -3.69
N MET A 258 -2.57 1.39 -3.98
CA MET A 258 -2.18 1.07 -5.36
C MET A 258 -3.12 0.06 -6.02
N PHE A 259 -3.62 -0.92 -5.28
CA PHE A 259 -4.49 -1.95 -5.85
C PHE A 259 -5.88 -1.35 -6.12
N GLU A 260 -6.43 -0.58 -5.19
CA GLU A 260 -7.68 0.15 -5.40
C GLU A 260 -7.61 1.06 -6.63
N THR A 261 -6.50 1.80 -6.77
CA THR A 261 -6.28 2.69 -7.92
C THR A 261 -6.16 1.91 -9.23
N TRP A 262 -5.50 0.75 -9.21
CA TRP A 262 -5.27 -0.07 -10.39
C TRP A 262 -6.47 -0.91 -10.81
N GLU A 263 -7.33 -1.30 -9.88
CA GLU A 263 -8.57 -2.02 -10.17
C GLU A 263 -9.69 -1.08 -10.66
N ASP A 264 -9.57 0.22 -10.39
CA ASP A 264 -10.51 1.25 -10.84
C ASP A 264 -10.23 1.70 -12.29
N ASP A 265 -10.27 0.76 -13.24
CA ASP A 265 -10.09 1.01 -14.67
C ASP A 265 -11.27 1.75 -15.33
N ILE A 266 -11.01 2.36 -16.49
CA ILE A 266 -12.04 2.94 -17.36
C ILE A 266 -12.12 2.08 -18.61
N GLU A 267 -13.19 1.29 -18.73
CA GLU A 267 -13.43 0.41 -19.89
C GLU A 267 -12.30 -0.61 -20.15
N GLY A 268 -11.62 -1.07 -19.10
CA GLY A 268 -10.53 -2.06 -19.15
C GLY A 268 -9.14 -1.45 -19.36
N ILE A 269 -9.01 -0.12 -19.41
CA ILE A 269 -7.74 0.57 -19.68
C ILE A 269 -7.40 1.60 -18.59
N HIS A 270 -6.10 1.88 -18.47
CA HIS A 270 -5.55 3.02 -17.73
C HIS A 270 -4.69 3.87 -18.66
N ILE A 271 -4.81 5.18 -18.56
CA ILE A 271 -3.80 6.09 -19.11
C ILE A 271 -2.73 6.24 -18.03
N VAL A 272 -1.55 5.67 -18.26
CA VAL A 272 -0.45 5.68 -17.28
C VAL A 272 0.64 6.64 -17.74
N ALA A 273 1.09 7.51 -16.83
CA ALA A 273 2.20 8.42 -17.07
C ALA A 273 3.29 8.19 -16.03
N PHE A 274 4.54 8.04 -16.49
CA PHE A 274 5.69 7.91 -15.60
C PHE A 274 6.47 9.21 -15.59
N ALA A 275 6.71 9.75 -14.39
CA ALA A 275 7.50 10.95 -14.21
C ALA A 275 8.12 10.93 -12.81
N GLU A 276 9.44 11.02 -12.72
CA GLU A 276 10.15 11.18 -11.45
C GLU A 276 10.06 12.65 -11.01
N GLU A 277 9.44 12.95 -9.87
CA GLU A 277 9.25 14.33 -9.42
C GLU A 277 10.59 15.02 -9.09
N GLU A 278 11.57 14.26 -8.61
CA GLU A 278 12.89 14.79 -8.24
C GLU A 278 13.82 15.04 -9.43
N ASP A 279 13.53 14.44 -10.59
CA ASP A 279 14.25 14.67 -11.83
C ASP A 279 13.77 15.94 -12.56
N THR A 280 14.68 16.59 -13.30
CA THR A 280 14.33 17.84 -13.99
C THR A 280 13.32 17.63 -15.11
N ASP A 281 13.50 16.58 -15.91
CA ASP A 281 12.65 16.31 -17.07
C ASP A 281 11.33 15.67 -16.61
N GLY A 282 11.39 14.80 -15.60
CA GLY A 282 10.20 14.27 -14.92
C GLY A 282 9.33 15.37 -14.31
N TYR A 283 9.92 16.34 -13.62
CA TYR A 283 9.19 17.50 -13.10
C TYR A 283 8.54 18.34 -14.22
N GLU A 284 9.25 18.62 -15.31
CA GLU A 284 8.70 19.37 -16.44
C GLU A 284 7.53 18.63 -17.10
N PHE A 285 7.63 17.31 -17.28
CA PHE A 285 6.56 16.49 -17.82
C PHE A 285 5.35 16.42 -16.87
N LEU A 286 5.58 16.33 -15.56
CA LEU A 286 4.52 16.37 -14.56
C LEU A 286 3.73 17.67 -14.59
N GLU A 287 4.39 18.83 -14.78
CA GLU A 287 3.67 20.10 -14.93
C GLU A 287 2.80 20.13 -16.19
N VAL A 288 3.23 19.50 -17.30
CA VAL A 288 2.40 19.31 -18.50
C VAL A 288 1.19 18.42 -18.20
N LEU A 289 1.37 17.30 -17.48
CA LEU A 289 0.28 16.43 -17.06
C LEU A 289 -0.76 17.18 -16.21
N LYS A 290 -0.29 18.01 -15.27
CA LYS A 290 -1.16 18.86 -14.43
C LYS A 290 -1.94 19.87 -15.28
N GLU A 291 -1.32 20.48 -16.30
CA GLU A 291 -2.00 21.40 -17.23
C GLU A 291 -3.10 20.67 -18.02
N VAL A 292 -2.78 19.53 -18.63
CA VAL A 292 -3.74 18.71 -19.38
C VAL A 292 -4.90 18.25 -18.50
N ALA A 293 -4.62 17.80 -17.28
CA ALA A 293 -5.65 17.39 -16.33
C ALA A 293 -6.59 18.56 -15.97
N ARG A 294 -6.07 19.76 -15.74
CA ARG A 294 -6.89 20.94 -15.43
C ARG A 294 -7.79 21.36 -16.58
N ASP A 295 -7.27 21.33 -17.81
CA ASP A 295 -8.05 21.72 -18.99
C ASP A 295 -9.17 20.70 -19.29
N ASN A 296 -8.98 19.44 -18.88
CA ASN A 296 -9.86 18.32 -19.19
C ASN A 296 -10.62 17.75 -17.98
N THR A 297 -10.55 18.38 -16.79
CA THR A 297 -11.22 17.93 -15.53
C THR A 297 -12.73 17.72 -15.63
N HIS A 298 -13.36 18.29 -16.66
CA HIS A 298 -14.79 18.15 -16.91
C HIS A 298 -15.17 16.87 -17.67
N LEU A 299 -14.19 16.08 -18.13
CA LEU A 299 -14.39 14.83 -18.85
C LEU A 299 -14.41 13.65 -17.86
N PRO A 300 -15.55 13.01 -17.60
CA PRO A 300 -15.66 11.95 -16.61
C PRO A 300 -14.94 10.65 -17.00
N ASP A 301 -14.67 10.48 -18.30
CA ASP A 301 -14.02 9.28 -18.86
C ASP A 301 -12.50 9.46 -18.97
N LEU A 302 -11.94 10.57 -18.47
CA LEU A 302 -10.50 10.82 -18.40
C LEU A 302 -10.00 10.63 -16.96
N SER A 303 -9.11 9.66 -16.77
CA SER A 303 -8.32 9.53 -15.54
C SER A 303 -6.91 9.04 -15.90
N ILE A 304 -5.92 9.83 -15.48
CA ILE A 304 -4.49 9.57 -15.71
C ILE A 304 -3.89 9.09 -14.39
N VAL A 305 -3.28 7.92 -14.40
CA VAL A 305 -2.50 7.38 -13.28
C VAL A 305 -1.05 7.82 -13.46
N TRP A 306 -0.60 8.77 -12.64
CA TRP A 306 0.80 9.12 -12.56
C TRP A 306 1.53 8.18 -11.61
N ILE A 307 2.62 7.60 -12.07
CA ILE A 307 3.52 6.76 -11.28
C ILE A 307 4.87 7.47 -11.20
N ASP A 308 5.32 7.77 -9.99
CA ASP A 308 6.72 8.11 -9.74
C ASP A 308 7.51 6.79 -9.60
N PRO A 309 8.45 6.47 -10.50
CA PRO A 309 9.22 5.23 -10.42
C PRO A 309 9.99 5.06 -9.10
N ASP A 310 10.38 6.16 -8.44
CA ASP A 310 11.12 6.12 -7.18
C ASP A 310 10.29 5.59 -6.00
N ASP A 311 8.96 5.73 -6.08
CA ASP A 311 8.04 5.17 -5.09
C ASP A 311 7.94 3.63 -5.19
N PHE A 312 8.29 3.06 -6.35
CA PHE A 312 8.15 1.63 -6.66
C PHE A 312 9.45 0.99 -7.19
N PRO A 313 10.55 1.00 -6.42
CA PRO A 313 11.87 0.54 -6.91
C PRO A 313 11.96 -0.97 -7.18
N LEU A 314 10.91 -1.73 -6.89
CA LEU A 314 10.80 -3.17 -7.12
C LEU A 314 9.87 -3.53 -8.29
N ALA A 315 9.16 -2.55 -8.86
CA ALA A 315 8.34 -2.75 -10.04
C ALA A 315 9.25 -2.69 -11.29
N ASP A 316 9.76 -3.85 -11.72
CA ASP A 316 10.42 -3.96 -13.02
C ASP A 316 9.36 -3.84 -14.13
N SER A 317 9.39 -2.77 -14.94
CA SER A 317 8.53 -2.63 -16.13
C SER A 317 9.33 -2.37 -17.40
N VAL A 318 8.82 -2.91 -18.52
CA VAL A 318 9.28 -2.71 -19.91
C VAL A 318 8.62 -1.44 -20.44
N TRP A 319 9.37 -0.61 -21.18
CA TRP A 319 9.00 0.77 -21.47
C TRP A 319 8.76 1.04 -22.97
N MET A 320 7.88 2.00 -23.26
CA MET A 320 7.76 2.64 -24.57
C MET A 320 8.99 3.52 -24.81
N GLU A 321 9.72 3.31 -25.91
CA GLU A 321 10.85 4.17 -26.29
C GLU A 321 10.34 5.57 -26.67
N MET A 322 10.80 6.60 -25.97
CA MET A 322 10.70 8.00 -26.42
C MET A 322 11.96 8.35 -27.21
N ASP A 323 11.77 9.05 -28.34
CA ASP A 323 12.80 9.63 -29.24
C ASP A 323 14.09 10.03 -28.49
N ASP A 324 13.94 10.95 -27.53
CA ASP A 324 14.98 11.50 -26.68
C ASP A 324 14.31 12.16 -25.44
N GLU A 325 14.89 12.04 -24.24
CA GLU A 325 14.42 12.73 -22.99
C GLU A 325 14.35 14.28 -23.14
N GLU A 326 14.99 14.85 -24.17
CA GLU A 326 14.99 16.30 -24.46
C GLU A 326 13.78 16.80 -25.30
N ASP A 327 12.90 15.93 -25.80
CA ASP A 327 11.73 16.32 -26.64
C ASP A 327 10.39 15.95 -25.97
N LEU A 328 10.17 16.47 -24.75
CA LEU A 328 8.91 16.33 -24.02
C LEU A 328 7.73 16.87 -24.85
N PRO A 329 6.58 16.16 -24.89
CA PRO A 329 5.42 16.63 -25.64
C PRO A 329 4.86 17.91 -25.00
N SER A 330 4.35 18.81 -25.84
CA SER A 330 3.53 19.92 -25.35
C SER A 330 2.17 19.42 -24.85
N ALA A 331 1.49 20.20 -24.00
CA ALA A 331 0.15 19.88 -23.52
C ALA A 331 -0.83 19.56 -24.67
N GLN A 332 -0.75 20.29 -25.79
CA GLN A 332 -1.60 20.03 -26.95
C GLN A 332 -1.30 18.68 -27.62
N GLU A 333 -0.03 18.28 -27.73
CA GLU A 333 0.34 17.00 -28.33
C GLU A 333 -0.10 15.83 -27.46
N LEU A 334 0.00 15.99 -26.13
CA LEU A 334 -0.49 15.01 -25.18
C LEU A 334 -2.03 14.91 -25.20
N GLU A 335 -2.75 16.03 -25.27
CA GLU A 335 -4.20 16.06 -25.46
C GLU A 335 -4.64 15.34 -26.74
N ASP A 336 -4.00 15.64 -27.87
CA ASP A 336 -4.32 15.01 -29.16
C ASP A 336 -4.12 13.48 -29.09
N TRP A 337 -3.08 13.01 -28.37
CA TRP A 337 -2.84 11.58 -28.15
C TRP A 337 -3.91 10.95 -27.23
N ILE A 338 -4.30 11.61 -26.14
CA ILE A 338 -5.38 11.16 -25.25
C ILE A 338 -6.70 11.06 -26.00
N GLU A 339 -7.04 12.03 -26.86
CA GLU A 339 -8.25 11.96 -27.71
C GLU A 339 -8.22 10.74 -28.65
N ASP A 340 -7.05 10.39 -29.18
CA ASP A 340 -6.87 9.22 -30.04
C ASP A 340 -7.03 7.90 -29.27
N VAL A 341 -6.53 7.82 -28.02
CA VAL A 341 -6.75 6.68 -27.11
C VAL A 341 -8.24 6.55 -26.75
N LEU A 342 -8.87 7.62 -26.26
CA LEU A 342 -10.29 7.61 -25.86
C LEU A 342 -11.24 7.35 -27.04
N SER A 343 -10.83 7.67 -28.27
CA SER A 343 -11.61 7.36 -29.48
C SER A 343 -11.36 5.95 -30.03
N GLY A 344 -10.49 5.16 -29.39
CA GLY A 344 -10.13 3.81 -29.78
C GLY A 344 -9.30 3.73 -31.06
N LYS A 345 -8.63 4.83 -31.46
CA LYS A 345 -7.69 4.81 -32.60
C LYS A 345 -6.33 4.24 -32.20
N VAL A 346 -5.98 4.34 -30.92
CA VAL A 346 -4.86 3.66 -30.29
C VAL A 346 -5.46 2.56 -29.40
N ASN A 347 -5.10 1.30 -29.62
CA ASN A 347 -5.59 0.16 -28.86
C ASN A 347 -4.46 -0.87 -28.71
N THR A 348 -4.44 -1.58 -27.59
CA THR A 348 -3.44 -2.61 -27.27
C THR A 348 -3.76 -3.97 -27.90
N GLU A 349 -4.97 -4.17 -28.45
CA GLU A 349 -5.37 -5.45 -29.05
C GLU A 349 -4.66 -5.75 -30.39
N ASP A 350 -4.05 -4.76 -31.05
CA ASP A 350 -3.37 -4.93 -32.34
C ASP A 350 -1.86 -5.30 -32.19
N ASP A 351 -1.29 -5.26 -30.97
CA ASP A 351 0.15 -5.52 -30.72
C ASP A 351 0.47 -7.00 -30.39
N ASP A 352 -0.54 -7.87 -30.23
CA ASP A 352 -0.38 -9.29 -29.90
C ASP A 352 -0.24 -10.22 -31.13
N ASP A 353 -0.24 -9.68 -32.37
CA ASP A 353 -0.40 -10.47 -33.61
C ASP A 353 0.88 -10.63 -34.49
N ASP A 354 2.05 -10.15 -34.07
CA ASP A 354 3.30 -10.25 -34.88
C ASP A 354 4.45 -10.93 -34.11
N ASP A 355 4.57 -12.28 -34.19
CA ASP A 355 5.86 -13.02 -34.11
C ASP A 355 5.67 -14.55 -34.29
N ASP A 356 5.26 -15.00 -35.49
CA ASP A 356 5.22 -16.44 -35.84
C ASP A 356 5.69 -16.72 -37.28
N ASP A 357 6.68 -15.96 -37.77
CA ASP A 357 7.36 -16.19 -39.06
C ASP A 357 8.88 -16.41 -38.86
N ASP A 358 9.27 -17.54 -38.27
CA ASP A 358 10.62 -18.09 -38.43
C ASP A 358 10.63 -19.14 -39.55
N ASP A 359 10.89 -18.65 -40.76
CA ASP A 359 11.42 -19.40 -41.89
C ASP A 359 12.87 -19.83 -41.59
N ASP A 360 13.11 -21.13 -41.34
CA ASP A 360 14.44 -21.73 -41.45
C ASP A 360 14.39 -22.96 -42.39
N ASP A 361 14.53 -22.68 -43.69
CA ASP A 361 15.02 -23.62 -44.71
C ASP A 361 16.56 -23.50 -44.76
N ASP A 362 17.29 -24.59 -44.45
CA ASP A 362 18.28 -25.23 -45.33
C ASP A 362 19.20 -26.22 -44.58
N ASP A 363 19.04 -27.50 -44.93
CA ASP A 363 20.06 -28.49 -45.33
C ASP A 363 21.50 -28.41 -44.72
N ASP A 364 21.91 -29.46 -43.99
CA ASP A 364 22.80 -30.52 -44.52
C ASP A 364 23.38 -31.40 -43.40
N ASP A 365 23.06 -32.68 -43.50
CA ASP A 365 23.91 -33.87 -43.45
C ASP A 365 24.88 -34.20 -42.28
N ASP A 366 24.82 -35.50 -42.02
CA ASP A 366 25.87 -36.43 -41.59
C ASP A 366 26.06 -36.75 -40.08
N ASP A 367 25.57 -37.96 -39.80
CA ASP A 367 26.33 -39.10 -39.28
C ASP A 367 26.49 -39.24 -37.76
N ASP A 368 25.77 -40.27 -37.29
CA ASP A 368 26.34 -41.52 -36.78
C ASP A 368 26.25 -41.81 -35.27
N ASP A 369 25.92 -43.10 -35.08
CA ASP A 369 26.15 -44.01 -33.95
C ASP A 369 25.10 -43.95 -32.82
N ASP A 370 24.18 -44.91 -32.81
CA ASP A 370 24.30 -46.24 -32.14
C ASP A 370 23.75 -46.10 -30.70
N ASP A 371 22.95 -46.98 -30.10
CA ASP A 371 22.47 -48.32 -30.39
C ASP A 371 21.32 -48.58 -29.37
N ASP A 372 20.38 -49.44 -29.77
CA ASP A 372 19.65 -50.41 -28.95
C ASP A 372 18.81 -49.93 -27.74
N ASP A 373 17.54 -49.65 -28.01
CA ASP A 373 16.44 -50.15 -27.16
C ASP A 373 15.92 -51.43 -27.80
N ASP A 374 16.03 -52.58 -27.12
CA ASP A 374 14.95 -53.56 -27.05
C ASP A 374 15.31 -54.76 -26.14
N ASP A 375 14.25 -55.20 -25.47
CA ASP A 375 13.96 -56.56 -25.03
C ASP A 375 14.49 -57.07 -23.68
N ASP A 376 13.50 -57.15 -22.79
CA ASP A 376 12.97 -58.40 -22.24
C ASP A 376 13.61 -58.98 -20.97
N ASP A 377 12.78 -58.85 -19.93
CA ASP A 377 12.16 -59.94 -19.20
C ASP A 377 12.96 -60.79 -18.20
N ASP A 378 12.19 -61.03 -17.13
CA ASP A 378 12.11 -62.23 -16.33
C ASP A 378 13.04 -62.38 -15.13
N ASP A 379 12.35 -62.30 -13.98
CA ASP A 379 12.27 -63.36 -12.99
C ASP A 379 13.56 -63.69 -12.22
N ASP A 380 13.55 -63.43 -10.91
CA ASP A 380 13.07 -64.44 -9.96
C ASP A 380 13.52 -64.13 -8.52
N LYS A 381 12.55 -64.25 -7.60
CA LYS A 381 12.65 -65.00 -6.33
C LYS A 381 13.49 -64.45 -5.18
N ASP A 382 12.79 -64.19 -4.07
CA ASP A 382 12.88 -64.94 -2.79
C ASP A 382 13.99 -64.30 -1.93
N ASP A 383 13.94 -64.13 -0.62
CA ASP A 383 13.06 -64.48 0.48
C ASP A 383 13.62 -63.68 1.68
N ASP A 384 13.07 -63.91 2.87
CA ASP A 384 13.59 -63.57 4.21
C ASP A 384 13.02 -62.27 4.79
N ASP A 385 11.86 -62.34 5.46
CA ASP A 385 11.68 -62.76 6.86
C ASP A 385 12.69 -62.08 7.81
N ASP A 386 12.17 -61.17 8.64
CA ASP A 386 12.51 -61.08 10.06
C ASP A 386 11.44 -60.23 10.76
N ASN A 387 10.34 -60.91 11.14
CA ASN A 387 9.65 -60.61 12.38
C ASN A 387 10.56 -61.04 13.52
N ASP A 388 10.79 -60.18 14.49
CA ASP A 388 10.88 -60.59 15.89
C ASP A 388 10.30 -59.45 16.73
N ASP A 389 9.06 -59.70 17.18
CA ASP A 389 8.55 -59.22 18.45
C ASP A 389 9.49 -59.70 19.58
N ASP A 390 9.71 -58.88 20.60
CA ASP A 390 9.66 -59.39 21.97
C ASP A 390 9.44 -58.22 22.94
N ASP A 391 8.36 -58.40 23.69
CA ASP A 391 7.94 -57.72 24.91
C ASP A 391 8.98 -57.87 26.05
N ASP A 392 8.84 -56.99 27.05
CA ASP A 392 8.97 -57.22 28.51
C ASP A 392 9.38 -55.87 29.15
N ASP A 393 8.45 -55.15 29.78
CA ASP A 393 7.96 -55.30 31.16
C ASP A 393 8.92 -54.75 32.23
N ASP A 394 8.33 -53.97 33.16
CA ASP A 394 8.70 -53.64 34.55
C ASP A 394 8.26 -52.19 34.84
N GLU A 395 7.02 -51.96 35.28
CA GLU A 395 6.54 -51.99 36.68
C GLU A 395 7.17 -50.92 37.61
N ASP A 396 6.27 -50.06 38.10
CA ASP A 396 6.15 -49.49 39.45
C ASP A 396 7.31 -48.69 40.08
N ASP A 397 7.01 -47.43 40.47
CA ASP A 397 6.73 -47.15 41.89
C ASP A 397 6.30 -45.70 42.12
N ASP A 398 5.39 -45.59 43.09
CA ASP A 398 4.82 -44.42 43.74
C ASP A 398 5.87 -43.38 44.22
N ASP A 399 5.50 -42.11 44.30
CA ASP A 399 5.30 -41.45 45.61
C ASP A 399 4.89 -39.98 45.48
N ASP A 400 3.97 -39.64 46.38
CA ASP A 400 3.48 -38.33 46.78
C ASP A 400 4.57 -37.27 46.98
N ASP A 401 4.24 -35.99 46.73
CA ASP A 401 4.15 -35.02 47.84
C ASP A 401 3.55 -33.68 47.38
N GLU A 402 2.87 -33.07 48.35
CA GLU A 402 1.96 -31.90 48.36
C GLU A 402 2.44 -30.58 47.71
#